data_AF-A0A359LX56-F1
#
_entry.id   AF-A0A359LX56-F1
#
_cell.length_a   1.000
_cell.length_b   1.000
_cell.length_c   1.000
_cell.angle_alpha   90.00
_cell.angle_beta   90.00
_cell.angle_gamma   90.00
#
_symmetry.space_group_name_H-M   'P 1'
#
loop_
_entity.id
_entity.type
_entity.pdbx_description
1 polymer ?
#
loop_
_entity_poly.entity_id
_entity_poly.type
_entity_poly.pdbx_seq_one_letter_code
_entity_poly.pdbx_strand_id
1 'polypeptide(L)'
;DFDNDGRPDVFITNLSNEMYVLYRNGGDGTFEYATPKTGVGPATLLFSGWGVKFADFDLDGWKDLFAAQGHVLDTIQLTNPHLRYQLPPLILRNTGKRFEDVGSQAGPAFSKPWAGRGAAF
;
A
#
# COMPACT_ATOMS: atom_id res chain seq x y z
N ASP A 1 1.89 12.93 5.10
CA ASP A 1 0.80 13.58 5.82
C ASP A 1 -0.47 12.73 5.70
N PHE A 2 -0.42 11.49 6.19
CA PHE A 2 -1.56 10.58 6.15
C PHE A 2 -2.55 10.85 7.28
N ASP A 3 -2.10 11.49 8.36
CA ASP A 3 -2.91 11.84 9.53
C ASP A 3 -3.29 13.34 9.57
N ASN A 4 -3.01 14.08 8.49
CA ASN A 4 -3.36 15.50 8.32
C ASN A 4 -2.78 16.41 9.42
N ASP A 5 -1.63 16.06 9.99
CA ASP A 5 -0.96 16.83 11.03
C ASP A 5 -0.02 17.92 10.50
N GLY A 6 0.03 18.07 9.17
CA GLY A 6 0.81 19.07 8.47
C GLY A 6 2.29 18.70 8.31
N ARG A 7 2.70 17.47 8.66
CA ARG A 7 4.07 16.99 8.54
C ARG A 7 4.20 15.88 7.48
N PRO A 8 5.33 15.84 6.74
CA PRO A 8 5.55 14.79 5.76
C PRO A 8 5.92 13.48 6.47
N ASP A 9 5.00 12.52 6.43
CA ASP A 9 5.23 11.10 6.73
C ASP A 9 5.97 10.36 5.61
N VAL A 10 6.41 9.15 5.92
CA VAL A 10 7.14 8.28 4.97
C VAL A 10 6.40 6.97 4.78
N PHE A 11 6.26 6.56 3.52
CA PHE A 11 5.73 5.25 3.17
C PHE A 11 6.70 4.52 2.26
N ILE A 12 6.92 3.24 2.54
CA ILE A 12 7.88 2.38 1.85
C ILE A 12 7.18 1.07 1.50
N THR A 13 7.18 0.72 0.22
CA THR A 13 6.77 -0.61 -0.24
C THR A 13 7.90 -1.62 -0.02
N ASN A 14 7.55 -2.85 0.33
CA ASN A 14 8.49 -3.95 0.53
C ASN A 14 8.10 -5.17 -0.32
N LEU A 15 8.80 -6.29 -0.12
CA LEU A 15 8.52 -7.56 -0.80
C LEU A 15 7.56 -8.43 0.01
N SER A 16 6.99 -9.46 -0.62
CA SER A 16 6.12 -10.41 0.07
C SER A 16 6.79 -11.03 1.29
N ASN A 17 6.01 -11.24 2.34
CA ASN A 17 6.42 -11.60 3.71
C ASN A 17 7.06 -10.45 4.50
N GLU A 18 7.10 -9.24 3.93
CA GLU A 18 7.47 -8.00 4.60
C GLU A 18 6.29 -7.02 4.46
N MET A 19 5.80 -6.49 5.58
CA MET A 19 4.75 -5.48 5.52
C MET A 19 5.27 -4.20 4.87
N TYR A 20 4.41 -3.49 4.13
CA TYR A 20 4.74 -2.12 3.74
C TYR A 20 4.82 -1.26 4.99
N VAL A 21 5.73 -0.30 4.96
CA VAL A 21 6.08 0.49 6.14
C VAL A 21 5.49 1.88 6.00
N LEU A 22 4.73 2.29 7.02
CA LEU A 22 4.26 3.64 7.21
C LEU A 22 4.91 4.18 8.48
N TYR A 23 5.65 5.27 8.33
CA TYR A 23 6.29 6.00 9.41
C TYR A 23 5.60 7.36 9.59
N ARG A 24 5.15 7.64 10.82
CA ARG A 24 4.58 8.93 11.19
C ARG A 24 5.66 9.90 11.64
N ASN A 25 5.67 11.12 11.12
CA ASN A 25 6.66 12.13 11.47
C ASN A 25 6.32 12.84 12.80
N GLY A 26 7.19 12.69 13.81
CA GLY A 26 7.02 13.29 15.13
C GLY A 26 7.21 14.82 15.17
N GLY A 27 7.88 15.39 14.16
CA GLY A 27 8.21 16.83 14.10
C GLY A 27 9.48 17.23 14.87
N ASP A 28 10.13 16.29 15.55
CA ASP A 28 11.36 16.44 16.32
C ASP A 28 12.54 15.67 15.72
N GLY A 29 12.41 15.27 14.45
CA GLY A 29 13.38 14.41 13.75
C GLY A 29 13.19 12.92 13.99
N THR A 30 12.18 12.51 14.77
CA THR A 30 11.83 11.10 14.97
C THR A 30 10.70 10.64 14.04
N PHE A 31 10.67 9.32 13.80
CA PHE A 31 9.64 8.65 13.02
C PHE A 31 9.08 7.45 13.79
N GLU A 32 7.77 7.44 14.06
CA GLU A 32 7.08 6.32 14.70
C GLU A 32 6.71 5.27 13.65
N TYR A 33 7.01 3.99 13.91
CA TYR A 33 6.53 2.89 13.08
C TYR A 33 5.02 2.69 13.26
N ALA A 34 4.23 3.23 12.33
CA ALA A 34 2.77 3.31 12.42
C ALA A 34 2.05 2.14 11.74
N THR A 35 2.70 1.35 10.88
CA THR A 35 2.10 0.21 10.16
C THR A 35 1.21 -0.70 11.04
N PRO A 36 1.63 -1.14 12.25
CA PRO A 36 0.83 -2.09 13.03
C PRO A 36 -0.53 -1.54 13.48
N LYS A 37 -0.67 -0.21 13.56
CA LYS A 37 -1.87 0.47 14.06
C LYS A 37 -2.80 0.94 12.94
N THR A 38 -2.37 0.86 11.68
CA THR A 38 -3.01 1.58 10.56
C THR A 38 -3.72 0.66 9.58
N GLY A 39 -3.66 -0.67 9.74
CA GLY A 39 -4.28 -1.62 8.80
C GLY A 39 -3.45 -1.91 7.54
N VAL A 40 -2.43 -1.10 7.25
CA VAL A 40 -1.47 -1.29 6.15
C VAL A 40 -0.79 -2.65 6.23
N GLY A 41 -0.33 -3.04 7.43
CA GLY A 41 0.45 -4.28 7.60
C GLY A 41 -0.29 -5.53 7.14
N PRO A 42 -1.48 -5.83 7.72
CA PRO A 42 -2.30 -6.96 7.27
C PRO A 42 -2.68 -6.90 5.79
N ALA A 43 -2.91 -5.71 5.24
CA ALA A 43 -3.27 -5.54 3.84
C ALA A 43 -2.10 -5.78 2.86
N THR A 44 -0.85 -5.77 3.33
CA THR A 44 0.33 -5.75 2.45
C THR A 44 1.30 -6.91 2.68
N LEU A 45 1.15 -7.68 3.77
CA LEU A 45 2.09 -8.72 4.19
C LEU A 45 2.47 -9.71 3.08
N LEU A 46 1.56 -10.06 2.17
CA LEU A 46 1.80 -11.06 1.13
C LEU A 46 2.18 -10.45 -0.23
N PHE A 47 2.34 -9.13 -0.32
CA PHE A 47 2.49 -8.43 -1.60
C PHE A 47 3.89 -7.85 -1.76
N SER A 48 4.36 -7.78 -3.00
CA SER A 48 5.56 -7.02 -3.37
C SER A 48 5.15 -5.74 -4.06
N GLY A 49 5.53 -4.60 -3.49
CA GLY A 49 5.12 -3.28 -3.96
C GLY A 49 6.22 -2.53 -4.66
N TRP A 50 5.82 -1.58 -5.50
CA TRP A 50 6.75 -0.79 -6.32
C TRP A 50 6.35 0.69 -6.32
N GLY A 51 5.75 1.20 -7.40
CA GLY A 51 5.28 2.57 -7.47
C GLY A 51 4.12 2.82 -6.50
N VAL A 52 4.18 3.91 -5.75
CA VAL A 52 3.21 4.26 -4.70
C VAL A 52 2.83 5.73 -4.78
N LYS A 53 1.59 6.05 -4.40
CA LYS A 53 1.09 7.43 -4.32
C LYS A 53 0.06 7.59 -3.22
N PHE A 54 0.19 8.69 -2.48
CA PHE A 54 -0.89 9.24 -1.69
C PHE A 54 -1.69 10.25 -2.51
N ALA A 55 -3.01 10.09 -2.52
CA ALA A 55 -3.97 11.02 -3.10
C ALA A 55 -5.32 10.81 -2.42
N ASP A 56 -6.13 11.86 -2.34
CA ASP A 56 -7.52 11.76 -1.88
C ASP A 56 -8.39 11.36 -3.08
N PHE A 57 -8.68 10.05 -3.21
CA PHE A 57 -9.36 9.53 -4.41
C PHE A 57 -10.89 9.62 -4.30
N ASP A 58 -11.43 9.63 -3.09
CA ASP A 58 -12.88 9.74 -2.86
C ASP A 58 -13.33 11.14 -2.38
N LEU A 59 -12.39 12.09 -2.26
CA LEU A 59 -12.60 13.48 -1.90
C LEU A 59 -13.13 13.68 -0.48
N ASP A 60 -12.77 12.79 0.45
CA ASP A 60 -13.20 12.86 1.85
C ASP A 60 -12.24 13.66 2.76
N GLY A 61 -11.16 14.18 2.19
CA GLY A 61 -10.15 14.98 2.88
C GLY A 61 -9.02 14.17 3.51
N TRP A 62 -9.07 12.84 3.45
CA TRP A 62 -7.98 11.96 3.85
C TRP A 62 -7.25 11.42 2.63
N LYS A 63 -5.91 11.42 2.67
CA LYS A 63 -5.15 10.84 1.56
C LYS A 63 -5.17 9.32 1.65
N ASP A 64 -5.73 8.69 0.63
CA ASP A 64 -5.71 7.27 0.36
C ASP A 64 -4.34 6.83 -0.19
N LEU A 65 -4.12 5.52 -0.25
CA LEU A 65 -2.89 4.93 -0.73
C LEU A 65 -3.13 4.05 -1.96
N PHE A 66 -2.49 4.38 -3.08
CA PHE A 66 -2.35 3.50 -4.23
C PHE A 66 -0.96 2.86 -4.26
N ALA A 67 -0.88 1.55 -4.57
CA ALA A 67 0.38 0.89 -4.90
C ALA A 67 0.27 -0.02 -6.14
N ALA A 68 1.20 0.16 -7.08
CA ALA A 68 1.46 -0.82 -8.13
C ALA A 68 2.24 -2.00 -7.53
N GLN A 69 1.77 -3.21 -7.78
CA GLN A 69 2.30 -4.41 -7.12
C GLN A 69 2.40 -5.62 -8.06
N GLY A 70 3.25 -6.56 -7.65
CA GLY A 70 3.51 -7.81 -8.34
C GLY A 70 4.82 -8.42 -7.83
N HIS A 71 4.86 -9.72 -7.59
CA HIS A 71 6.04 -10.38 -7.06
C HIS A 71 7.25 -10.29 -8.01
N VAL A 72 8.45 -10.34 -7.46
CA VAL A 72 9.73 -10.23 -8.21
C VAL A 72 9.91 -11.41 -9.16
N LEU A 73 9.72 -12.62 -8.64
CA LEU A 73 9.84 -13.88 -9.38
C LEU A 73 8.51 -14.24 -10.05
N ASP A 74 8.55 -14.50 -11.35
CA ASP A 74 7.43 -14.98 -12.16
C ASP A 74 7.05 -16.45 -11.91
N THR A 75 7.98 -17.20 -11.33
CA THR A 75 7.83 -18.61 -10.94
C THR A 75 7.52 -18.81 -9.46
N ILE A 76 7.21 -17.74 -8.69
CA ILE A 76 7.08 -17.83 -7.23
C ILE A 76 6.10 -18.90 -6.76
N GLN A 77 5.04 -19.16 -7.52
CA GLN A 77 4.04 -20.18 -7.20
C GLN A 77 4.62 -21.61 -7.14
N LEU A 78 5.76 -21.88 -7.78
CA LEU A 78 6.42 -23.19 -7.73
C LEU A 78 7.06 -23.48 -6.36
N THR A 79 7.50 -22.43 -5.65
CA THR A 79 8.20 -22.56 -4.36
C THR A 79 7.36 -22.07 -3.19
N ASN A 80 6.42 -21.14 -3.43
CA ASN A 80 5.47 -20.66 -2.44
C ASN A 80 4.06 -20.51 -3.08
N PRO A 81 3.20 -21.53 -2.96
CA PRO A 81 1.88 -21.55 -3.60
C PRO A 81 0.88 -20.56 -3.00
N HIS A 82 1.22 -19.88 -1.89
CA HIS A 82 0.38 -18.83 -1.30
C HIS A 82 0.65 -17.44 -1.89
N LEU A 83 1.78 -17.25 -2.58
CA LEU A 83 2.13 -16.01 -3.24
C LEU A 83 1.69 -16.02 -4.71
N ARG A 84 1.66 -14.86 -5.34
CA ARG A 84 1.29 -14.71 -6.75
C ARG A 84 2.25 -13.76 -7.45
N TYR A 85 2.67 -14.14 -8.66
CA TYR A 85 3.45 -13.25 -9.52
C TYR A 85 2.70 -11.97 -9.87
N GLN A 86 1.48 -12.13 -10.40
CA GLN A 86 0.62 -11.01 -10.76
C GLN A 86 -0.34 -10.71 -9.63
N LEU A 87 -0.44 -9.43 -9.29
CA LEU A 87 -1.34 -8.93 -8.26
C LEU A 87 -2.18 -7.80 -8.86
N PRO A 88 -3.45 -7.65 -8.45
CA PRO A 88 -4.17 -6.42 -8.76
C PRO A 88 -3.45 -5.22 -8.11
N PRO A 89 -3.54 -4.00 -8.66
CA PRO A 89 -3.06 -2.81 -7.96
C PRO A 89 -3.76 -2.70 -6.59
N LEU A 90 -3.04 -2.25 -5.57
CA LEU A 90 -3.61 -2.03 -4.25
C LEU A 90 -4.17 -0.61 -4.16
N ILE A 91 -5.34 -0.49 -3.55
CA ILE A 91 -5.93 0.79 -3.18
C ILE A 91 -6.47 0.66 -1.76
N LEU A 92 -5.93 1.47 -0.85
CA LEU A 92 -6.37 1.52 0.53
C LEU A 92 -7.00 2.88 0.80
N ARG A 93 -8.27 2.87 1.21
CA ARG A 93 -8.96 4.06 1.65
C ARG A 93 -8.51 4.45 3.06
N ASN A 94 -8.21 5.72 3.29
CA ASN A 94 -7.88 6.25 4.61
C ASN A 94 -9.14 6.82 5.29
N THR A 95 -9.50 6.26 6.44
CA THR A 95 -10.69 6.69 7.22
C THR A 95 -10.38 7.75 8.28
N GLY A 96 -9.15 8.29 8.28
CA GLY A 96 -8.61 9.13 9.35
C GLY A 96 -8.22 8.39 10.63
N LYS A 97 -8.50 7.08 10.70
CA LYS A 97 -8.10 6.20 11.83
C LYS A 97 -7.27 5.02 11.37
N ARG A 98 -7.60 4.48 10.19
CA ARG A 98 -6.97 3.32 9.59
C ARG A 98 -7.16 3.33 8.08
N PHE A 99 -6.37 2.50 7.42
CA PHE A 99 -6.51 2.12 6.04
C PHE A 99 -7.40 0.87 5.90
N GLU A 100 -8.22 0.87 4.86
CA GLU A 100 -9.14 -0.20 4.49
C GLU A 100 -8.93 -0.55 3.02
N ASP A 101 -8.81 -1.85 2.70
CA ASP A 101 -8.70 -2.30 1.31
C ASP A 101 -10.05 -2.14 0.61
N VAL A 102 -10.08 -1.30 -0.42
CA VAL A 102 -11.27 -0.99 -1.23
C VAL A 102 -11.13 -1.43 -2.68
N GLY A 103 -10.18 -2.32 -2.98
CA GLY A 103 -9.91 -2.79 -4.36
C GLY A 103 -11.13 -3.39 -5.06
N SER A 104 -12.03 -4.06 -4.31
CA SER A 104 -13.27 -4.61 -4.85
C SER A 104 -14.31 -3.55 -5.25
N GLN A 105 -14.17 -2.32 -4.75
CA GLN A 105 -15.07 -1.20 -4.99
C GLN A 105 -14.49 -0.16 -5.98
N ALA A 106 -13.17 -0.21 -6.22
CA ALA A 106 -12.45 0.77 -7.03
C ALA A 106 -12.54 0.54 -8.55
N GLY A 107 -13.37 -0.41 -9.00
CA GLY A 107 -13.63 -0.69 -10.40
C GLY A 107 -12.72 -1.76 -11.02
N PRO A 108 -12.90 -2.06 -12.32
CA PRO A 108 -12.36 -3.27 -12.96
C PRO A 108 -10.83 -3.32 -13.03
N ALA A 109 -10.16 -2.15 -13.07
CA ALA A 109 -8.70 -2.09 -13.09
C ALA A 109 -8.07 -2.69 -11.82
N PHE A 110 -8.76 -2.57 -10.68
CA PHE A 110 -8.33 -3.08 -9.37
C PHE A 110 -8.74 -4.54 -9.10
N SER A 111 -9.47 -5.16 -10.02
CA SER A 111 -9.79 -6.60 -9.96
C SER A 111 -8.91 -7.44 -10.87
N LYS A 112 -8.30 -6.83 -11.90
CA LYS A 112 -7.42 -7.52 -12.84
C LYS A 112 -6.01 -7.65 -12.25
N PRO A 113 -5.38 -8.85 -12.26
CA PRO A 113 -3.97 -8.99 -11.89
C PRO A 113 -3.01 -8.46 -12.95
N TRP A 114 -1.91 -7.85 -12.51
CA TRP A 114 -0.85 -7.32 -13.37
C TRP A 114 0.53 -7.70 -12.81
N ALA A 115 1.54 -7.73 -13.65
CA ALA A 115 2.93 -7.64 -13.20
C ALA A 115 3.29 -6.15 -12.99
N GLY A 116 2.63 -5.50 -12.02
CA GLY A 116 2.84 -4.08 -11.73
C GLY A 116 4.26 -3.83 -11.24
N ARG A 117 4.90 -2.77 -11.75
CA ARG A 117 6.28 -2.38 -11.41
C ARG A 117 6.46 -0.88 -11.14
N GLY A 118 5.49 -0.07 -11.53
CA GLY A 118 5.54 1.38 -11.40
C GLY A 118 4.22 2.00 -11.81
N ALA A 119 4.06 3.28 -11.51
CA ALA A 119 2.92 4.08 -11.90
C ALA A 119 3.37 5.52 -12.20
N ALA A 120 2.67 6.17 -13.12
CA ALA A 120 2.83 7.58 -13.45
C ALA A 120 1.54 8.31 -13.06
N PHE A 121 1.67 9.54 -12.57
CA PHE A 121 0.59 10.37 -12.01
C PHE A 121 0.61 11.76 -12.62
#